data_AF-A0A653CLW3-F1
#
_entry.id   AF-A0A653CLW3-F1
#
_cell.length_a   1.000
_cell.length_b   1.000
_cell.length_c   1.000
_cell.angle_alpha   90.00
_cell.angle_beta   90.00
_cell.angle_gamma   90.00
#
_symmetry.space_group_name_H-M   'P 1'
#
loop_
_entity.id
_entity.type
_entity.pdbx_description
1 polymer ?
#
loop_
_entity_poly.entity_id
_entity_poly.type
_entity_poly.pdbx_seq_one_letter_code
_entity_poly.pdbx_strand_id
1 'polypeptide(L)'
;MLKTLFIAGCLWAATFARVFDPKIITEVRKGLEKNLNYIEKNHVRVNVDCLFGVALTIALIDDAYQNGTHIMDKSSLELMKKSLVILKHSIPYAREKSEWLTEAFLHPSIWRKNINFRNNALHISNVPNFKHVKNIFERNYAGGSETDFCLQNIANFTNAVVPTRCFIDERCWKYFEYDESSVGYLLTHKLLILQLAKARKCYLKEDIYKMKTDELCSLIYTEVVNADYYGYLDNMFDLYLEENC
;
A
#
# COMPACT_ATOMS: atom_id res chain seq x y z
N MET A 1 28.18 -21.85 -32.94
CA MET A 1 28.37 -21.55 -31.51
C MET A 1 27.55 -20.34 -31.03
N LEU A 2 27.37 -19.28 -31.83
CA LEU A 2 26.55 -18.11 -31.42
C LEU A 2 25.04 -18.42 -31.21
N LYS A 3 24.45 -19.31 -32.02
CA LYS A 3 23.02 -19.69 -31.90
C LYS A 3 22.73 -20.51 -30.64
N THR A 4 23.67 -21.33 -30.17
CA THR A 4 23.51 -22.17 -28.97
C THR A 4 23.61 -21.35 -27.67
N LEU A 5 24.42 -20.29 -27.67
CA LEU A 5 24.52 -19.33 -26.55
C LEU A 5 23.25 -18.50 -26.37
N PHE A 6 22.58 -18.11 -27.47
CA PHE A 6 21.31 -17.37 -27.41
C PHE A 6 20.17 -18.21 -26.81
N ILE A 7 20.10 -19.50 -27.17
CA ILE A 7 19.07 -20.41 -26.66
C ILE A 7 19.28 -20.69 -25.17
N ALA A 8 20.54 -20.87 -24.73
CA ALA A 8 20.86 -21.05 -23.30
C ALA A 8 20.56 -19.79 -22.46
N GLY A 9 20.79 -18.59 -23.01
CA GLY A 9 20.46 -17.32 -22.34
C GLY A 9 18.95 -17.11 -22.18
N CYS A 10 18.14 -17.46 -23.19
CA CYS A 10 16.67 -17.39 -23.09
C CYS A 10 16.08 -18.42 -22.11
N LEU A 11 16.66 -19.62 -22.04
CA LEU A 11 16.25 -20.64 -21.06
C LEU A 11 16.58 -20.23 -19.61
N TRP A 12 17.69 -19.51 -19.39
CA TRP A 12 18.04 -18.95 -18.08
C TRP A 12 17.15 -17.77 -17.67
N ALA A 13 16.73 -16.93 -18.61
CA ALA A 13 15.75 -15.87 -18.33
C ALA A 13 14.37 -16.44 -17.97
N ALA A 14 13.98 -17.55 -18.61
CA ALA A 14 12.72 -18.25 -18.35
C ALA A 14 12.67 -18.95 -16.97
N THR A 15 13.81 -19.31 -16.37
CA THR A 15 13.84 -19.95 -15.05
C THR A 15 13.70 -18.98 -13.87
N PHE A 16 13.92 -17.68 -14.10
CA PHE A 16 13.81 -16.65 -13.05
C PHE A 16 12.61 -15.71 -13.19
N ALA A 17 11.98 -15.66 -14.37
CA ALA A 17 10.67 -15.04 -14.51
C ALA A 17 9.61 -16.04 -14.05
N ARG A 18 9.20 -15.97 -12.76
CA ARG A 18 7.87 -16.48 -12.39
C ARG A 18 6.85 -15.64 -13.14
N VAL A 19 6.48 -16.10 -14.34
CA VAL A 19 5.34 -15.55 -15.06
C VAL A 19 4.14 -15.73 -14.13
N PHE A 20 3.54 -14.61 -13.70
CA PHE A 20 2.36 -14.65 -12.86
C PHE A 20 1.29 -15.54 -13.50
N ASP A 21 0.69 -16.43 -12.72
CA ASP A 21 -0.37 -17.30 -13.20
C ASP A 21 -1.52 -16.43 -13.76
N PRO A 22 -1.85 -16.52 -15.06
CA PRO A 22 -2.92 -15.75 -15.67
C PRO A 22 -4.27 -15.91 -14.94
N LYS A 23 -4.48 -17.05 -14.28
CA LYS A 23 -5.66 -17.29 -13.45
C LYS A 23 -5.70 -16.35 -12.25
N ILE A 24 -4.57 -16.17 -11.55
CA ILE A 24 -4.48 -15.24 -10.41
C ILE A 24 -4.77 -13.81 -10.86
N ILE A 25 -4.15 -13.38 -11.96
CA ILE A 25 -4.41 -12.04 -12.55
C ILE A 25 -5.90 -11.86 -12.85
N THR A 26 -6.53 -12.87 -13.44
CA THR A 26 -7.95 -12.84 -13.78
C THR A 26 -8.83 -12.75 -12.53
N GLU A 27 -8.54 -13.53 -11.48
CA GLU A 27 -9.32 -13.49 -10.24
C GLU A 27 -9.16 -12.16 -9.48
N VAL A 28 -7.94 -11.61 -9.42
CA VAL A 28 -7.69 -10.28 -8.86
C VAL A 28 -8.50 -9.22 -9.63
N ARG A 29 -8.51 -9.27 -10.96
CA ARG A 29 -9.29 -8.32 -11.78
C ARG A 29 -10.79 -8.42 -11.56
N LYS A 30 -11.34 -9.65 -11.47
CA LYS A 30 -12.76 -9.84 -11.15
C LYS A 30 -13.11 -9.29 -9.78
N GLY A 31 -12.23 -9.49 -8.79
CA GLY A 31 -12.37 -8.92 -7.45
C GLY A 31 -12.41 -7.39 -7.48
N LEU A 32 -11.43 -6.76 -8.16
CA LEU A 32 -11.39 -5.32 -8.36
C LEU A 32 -12.65 -4.82 -9.06
N GLU A 33 -13.06 -5.45 -10.17
CA GLU A 33 -14.26 -5.06 -10.92
C GLU A 33 -15.51 -5.11 -10.04
N LYS A 34 -15.69 -6.18 -9.26
CA LYS A 34 -16.82 -6.33 -8.34
C LYS A 34 -16.84 -5.23 -7.28
N ASN A 35 -15.69 -4.92 -6.68
CA ASN A 35 -15.58 -3.86 -5.68
C ASN A 35 -15.83 -2.47 -6.29
N LEU A 36 -15.24 -2.16 -7.45
CA LEU A 36 -15.49 -0.89 -8.15
C LEU A 36 -16.96 -0.74 -8.57
N ASN A 37 -17.61 -1.82 -9.01
CA ASN A 37 -19.05 -1.82 -9.31
C ASN A 37 -19.90 -1.51 -8.07
N TYR A 38 -19.51 -2.03 -6.90
CA TYR A 38 -20.19 -1.74 -5.65
C TYR A 38 -19.98 -0.27 -5.24
N ILE A 39 -18.74 0.21 -5.31
CA ILE A 39 -18.37 1.59 -4.94
C ILE A 39 -19.07 2.59 -5.85
N GLU A 40 -19.10 2.37 -7.16
CA GLU A 40 -19.79 3.24 -8.12
C GLU A 40 -21.28 3.40 -7.79
N LYS A 41 -21.96 2.30 -7.42
CA LYS A 41 -23.36 2.34 -7.00
C LYS A 41 -23.59 3.07 -5.67
N ASN A 42 -22.56 3.12 -4.81
CA ASN A 42 -22.63 3.68 -3.46
C ASN A 42 -21.74 4.93 -3.29
N HIS A 43 -21.39 5.62 -4.37
CA HIS A 43 -20.34 6.67 -4.42
C HIS A 43 -20.56 7.85 -3.46
N VAL A 44 -21.78 8.09 -2.99
CA VAL A 44 -22.10 9.15 -2.00
C VAL A 44 -21.79 8.73 -0.56
N ARG A 45 -21.71 7.42 -0.29
CA ARG A 45 -21.59 6.88 1.08
C ARG A 45 -20.19 6.41 1.45
N VAL A 46 -19.26 6.41 0.49
CA VAL A 46 -17.89 5.93 0.73
C VAL A 46 -17.07 6.95 1.52
N ASN A 47 -16.20 6.45 2.39
CA ASN A 47 -15.25 7.25 3.15
C ASN A 47 -13.93 7.41 2.39
N VAL A 48 -13.01 8.18 2.97
CA VAL A 48 -11.68 8.39 2.39
C VAL A 48 -10.92 7.09 2.24
N ASP A 49 -10.94 6.19 3.22
CA ASP A 49 -10.17 4.94 3.21
C ASP A 49 -10.59 4.05 2.03
N CYS A 50 -11.90 3.95 1.78
CA CYS A 50 -12.43 3.27 0.61
C CYS A 50 -11.94 3.91 -0.71
N LEU A 51 -11.95 5.25 -0.79
CA LEU A 51 -11.44 5.97 -1.96
C LEU A 51 -9.92 5.85 -2.11
N PHE A 52 -9.19 5.71 -1.01
CA PHE A 52 -7.76 5.47 -1.02
C PHE A 52 -7.47 4.12 -1.70
N GLY A 53 -8.23 3.06 -1.39
CA GLY A 53 -8.17 1.79 -2.12
C GLY A 53 -8.44 1.92 -3.63
N VAL A 54 -9.35 2.82 -4.03
CA VAL A 54 -9.60 3.12 -5.46
C VAL A 54 -8.40 3.82 -6.11
N ALA A 55 -7.76 4.76 -5.40
CA ALA A 55 -6.55 5.43 -5.87
C ALA A 55 -5.38 4.44 -5.99
N LEU A 56 -5.19 3.56 -4.99
CA LEU A 56 -4.19 2.50 -5.01
C LEU A 56 -4.44 1.51 -6.15
N THR A 57 -5.68 1.18 -6.48
CA THR A 57 -6.00 0.32 -7.64
C THR A 57 -5.39 0.86 -8.94
N ILE A 58 -5.47 2.18 -9.16
CA ILE A 58 -4.88 2.82 -10.34
C ILE A 58 -3.36 2.76 -10.29
N ALA A 59 -2.76 3.09 -9.14
CA ALA A 59 -1.32 3.07 -8.97
C ALA A 59 -0.73 1.66 -9.15
N LEU A 60 -1.35 0.65 -8.53
CA LEU A 60 -0.94 -0.75 -8.61
C LEU A 60 -1.01 -1.31 -10.02
N ILE A 61 -2.10 -1.04 -10.75
CA ILE A 61 -2.20 -1.48 -12.15
C ILE A 61 -1.10 -0.79 -12.96
N ASP A 62 -0.91 0.51 -12.83
CA ASP A 62 0.12 1.25 -13.57
C ASP A 62 1.53 0.72 -13.25
N ASP A 63 1.85 0.51 -11.97
CA ASP A 63 3.13 -0.03 -11.51
C ASP A 63 3.38 -1.44 -12.04
N ALA A 64 2.37 -2.31 -12.06
CA ALA A 64 2.49 -3.66 -12.58
C ALA A 64 2.84 -3.69 -14.08
N TYR A 65 2.34 -2.71 -14.86
CA TYR A 65 2.65 -2.60 -16.28
C TYR A 65 3.93 -1.84 -16.58
N GLN A 66 4.31 -0.85 -15.77
CA GLN A 66 5.57 -0.13 -15.93
C GLN A 66 6.78 -0.99 -15.54
N ASN A 67 6.65 -1.80 -14.50
CA ASN A 67 7.73 -2.64 -13.98
C ASN A 67 7.68 -4.09 -14.51
N GLY A 68 6.61 -4.46 -15.23
CA GLY A 68 6.41 -5.80 -15.79
C GLY A 68 6.86 -5.92 -17.25
N THR A 69 6.75 -7.14 -17.79
CA THR A 69 6.99 -7.45 -19.21
C THR A 69 5.72 -7.41 -20.07
N HIS A 70 4.57 -7.14 -19.45
CA HIS A 70 3.26 -7.18 -20.10
C HIS A 70 2.87 -5.81 -20.66
N ILE A 71 2.10 -5.80 -21.75
CA ILE A 71 1.51 -4.59 -22.33
C ILE A 71 0.13 -4.39 -21.71
N MET A 72 -0.21 -3.14 -21.35
CA MET A 72 -1.52 -2.75 -20.80
C MET A 72 -2.65 -3.31 -21.66
N ASP A 73 -3.45 -4.21 -21.09
CA ASP A 73 -4.60 -4.78 -21.79
C ASP A 73 -5.86 -3.96 -21.54
N LYS A 74 -6.87 -4.21 -22.38
CA LYS A 74 -8.13 -3.48 -22.37
C LYS A 74 -8.84 -3.60 -21.02
N SER A 75 -8.84 -4.77 -20.38
CA SER A 75 -9.56 -4.96 -19.10
C SER A 75 -8.92 -4.12 -17.99
N SER A 76 -7.60 -4.15 -17.88
CA SER A 76 -6.87 -3.31 -16.93
C SER A 76 -7.06 -1.81 -17.19
N LEU A 77 -7.05 -1.39 -18.45
CA LEU A 77 -7.31 0.00 -18.81
C LEU A 77 -8.74 0.44 -18.43
N GLU A 78 -9.74 -0.40 -18.65
CA GLU A 78 -11.12 -0.10 -18.25
C GLU A 78 -11.28 -0.02 -16.72
N LEU A 79 -10.59 -0.88 -15.96
CA LEU A 79 -10.56 -0.77 -14.50
C LEU A 79 -9.97 0.57 -14.04
N MET A 80 -8.84 1.00 -14.62
CA MET A 80 -8.24 2.30 -14.29
C MET A 80 -9.18 3.46 -14.63
N LYS A 81 -9.81 3.44 -15.81
CA LYS A 81 -10.80 4.47 -16.20
C LYS A 81 -11.98 4.51 -15.23
N LYS A 82 -12.51 3.35 -14.86
CA LYS A 82 -13.61 3.24 -13.91
C LYS A 82 -13.21 3.81 -12.54
N SER A 83 -12.03 3.47 -12.04
CA SER A 83 -11.51 4.03 -10.79
C SER A 83 -11.38 5.55 -10.85
N LEU A 84 -10.91 6.13 -11.97
CA LEU A 84 -10.84 7.58 -12.14
C LEU A 84 -12.21 8.24 -12.11
N VAL A 85 -13.22 7.63 -12.75
CA VAL A 85 -14.61 8.11 -12.72
C VAL A 85 -15.16 8.08 -11.29
N ILE A 86 -14.93 6.97 -10.56
CA ILE A 86 -15.32 6.84 -9.16
C ILE A 86 -14.69 7.93 -8.31
N LEU A 87 -13.37 8.12 -8.38
CA LEU A 87 -12.68 9.17 -7.63
C LEU A 87 -13.28 10.55 -7.92
N LYS A 88 -13.47 10.89 -9.21
CA LYS A 88 -14.05 12.17 -9.62
C LYS A 88 -15.45 12.40 -9.05
N HIS A 89 -16.29 11.36 -8.99
CA HIS A 89 -17.66 11.47 -8.50
C HIS A 89 -17.77 11.43 -6.97
N SER A 90 -16.91 10.66 -6.29
CA SER A 90 -17.00 10.43 -4.85
C SER A 90 -16.23 11.45 -4.01
N ILE A 91 -15.13 12.03 -4.53
CA ILE A 91 -14.30 12.99 -3.79
C ILE A 91 -15.10 14.17 -3.22
N PRO A 92 -16.03 14.81 -3.95
CA PRO A 92 -16.83 15.91 -3.39
C PRO A 92 -17.58 15.53 -2.12
N TYR A 93 -18.14 14.31 -2.05
CA TYR A 93 -18.88 13.82 -0.88
C TYR A 93 -17.95 13.42 0.28
N ALA A 94 -16.79 12.83 -0.03
CA ALA A 94 -15.80 12.50 1.00
C ALA A 94 -15.17 13.77 1.60
N ARG A 95 -15.03 14.84 0.80
CA ARG A 95 -14.47 16.13 1.22
C ARG A 95 -15.29 16.80 2.32
N GLU A 96 -16.62 16.68 2.29
CA GLU A 96 -17.50 17.20 3.33
C GLU A 96 -17.18 16.62 4.73
N LYS A 97 -16.57 15.44 4.78
CA LYS A 97 -16.22 14.75 6.03
C LYS A 97 -14.76 14.90 6.42
N SER A 98 -13.86 14.94 5.44
CA SER A 98 -12.41 14.88 5.66
C SER A 98 -11.64 15.65 4.58
N GLU A 99 -11.85 16.97 4.52
CA GLU A 99 -11.34 17.84 3.44
C GLU A 99 -9.83 17.65 3.15
N TRP A 100 -9.01 17.65 4.20
CA TRP A 100 -7.54 17.61 4.11
C TRP A 100 -6.98 16.28 3.56
N LEU A 101 -7.64 15.16 3.84
CA LEU A 101 -7.23 13.83 3.37
C LEU A 101 -7.39 13.71 1.85
N THR A 102 -8.45 14.30 1.29
CA THR A 102 -8.83 14.04 -0.10
C THR A 102 -7.82 14.52 -1.13
N GLU A 103 -7.24 15.71 -0.96
CA GLU A 103 -6.31 16.29 -1.94
C GLU A 103 -4.88 15.74 -1.82
N ALA A 104 -4.49 15.38 -0.59
CA ALA A 104 -3.16 14.84 -0.33
C ALA A 104 -3.04 13.35 -0.62
N PHE A 105 -4.11 12.57 -0.49
CA PHE A 105 -4.08 11.10 -0.60
C PHE A 105 -4.70 10.56 -1.87
N LEU A 106 -5.78 11.16 -2.39
CA LEU A 106 -6.59 10.47 -3.40
C LEU A 106 -6.09 10.65 -4.84
N HIS A 107 -4.95 11.32 -5.04
CA HIS A 107 -4.34 11.47 -6.35
C HIS A 107 -3.47 10.25 -6.70
N PRO A 108 -3.83 9.40 -7.67
CA PRO A 108 -3.12 8.12 -7.88
C PRO A 108 -1.63 8.26 -8.22
N SER A 109 -1.23 9.36 -8.85
CA SER A 109 0.16 9.52 -9.32
C SER A 109 1.19 9.61 -8.21
N ILE A 110 0.81 9.96 -6.99
CA ILE A 110 1.76 10.08 -5.87
C ILE A 110 2.15 8.69 -5.33
N TRP A 111 1.31 7.68 -5.57
CA TRP A 111 1.47 6.32 -5.06
C TRP A 111 2.18 5.39 -6.04
N ARG A 112 2.47 5.86 -7.26
CA ARG A 112 3.22 5.08 -8.25
C ARG A 112 4.64 4.84 -7.77
N LYS A 113 5.06 3.59 -7.78
CA LYS A 113 6.38 3.14 -7.33
C LYS A 113 7.13 2.48 -8.48
N ASN A 114 8.43 2.74 -8.52
CA ASN A 114 9.35 1.89 -9.28
C ASN A 114 9.65 0.66 -8.43
N ILE A 115 8.96 -0.44 -8.70
CA ILE A 115 8.99 -1.65 -7.87
C ILE A 115 10.17 -2.52 -8.32
N ASN A 116 11.11 -2.73 -7.40
CA ASN A 116 12.19 -3.71 -7.56
C ASN A 116 11.97 -4.86 -6.60
N PHE A 117 11.44 -5.98 -7.11
CA PHE A 117 11.24 -7.17 -6.29
C PHE A 117 12.59 -7.73 -5.82
N ARG A 118 12.71 -7.95 -4.51
CA ARG A 118 13.90 -8.54 -3.88
C ARG A 118 13.51 -9.81 -3.14
N ASN A 119 14.18 -10.91 -3.46
CA ASN A 119 13.98 -12.17 -2.73
C ASN A 119 14.54 -12.04 -1.31
N ASN A 120 13.79 -12.55 -0.33
CA ASN A 120 14.18 -12.62 1.09
C ASN A 120 14.58 -11.26 1.68
N ALA A 121 13.96 -10.17 1.22
CA ALA A 121 14.24 -8.83 1.74
C ALA A 121 13.66 -8.60 3.15
N LEU A 122 12.63 -9.35 3.53
CA LEU A 122 11.94 -9.22 4.81
C LEU A 122 12.40 -10.30 5.79
N HIS A 123 12.56 -9.90 7.05
CA HIS A 123 12.94 -10.81 8.14
C HIS A 123 11.68 -11.40 8.78
N ILE A 124 11.61 -12.73 8.84
CA ILE A 124 10.41 -13.42 9.34
C ILE A 124 10.86 -14.49 10.33
N SER A 125 10.20 -14.54 11.49
CA SER A 125 10.33 -15.70 12.36
C SER A 125 9.64 -16.91 11.72
N ASN A 126 10.39 -17.98 11.45
CA ASN A 126 9.84 -19.21 10.89
C ASN A 126 8.96 -20.00 11.86
N VAL A 127 8.81 -19.53 13.11
CA VAL A 127 8.01 -20.20 14.14
C VAL A 127 6.74 -19.38 14.40
N PRO A 128 5.56 -19.87 13.99
CA PRO A 128 4.28 -19.25 14.31
C PRO A 128 4.09 -19.12 15.82
N ASN A 129 3.57 -17.97 16.25
CA ASN A 129 3.35 -17.61 17.63
C ASN A 129 2.02 -16.86 17.78
N PHE A 130 1.04 -17.56 18.36
CA PHE A 130 -0.31 -17.06 18.59
C PHE A 130 -0.36 -15.76 19.40
N LYS A 131 0.66 -15.45 20.20
CA LYS A 131 0.75 -14.19 20.94
C LYS A 131 0.70 -12.98 20.00
N HIS A 132 1.26 -13.07 18.80
CA HIS A 132 1.17 -11.98 17.82
C HIS A 132 -0.29 -11.72 17.41
N VAL A 133 -1.01 -12.78 17.04
CA VAL A 133 -2.44 -12.70 16.68
C VAL A 133 -3.27 -12.12 17.85
N LYS A 134 -3.06 -12.65 19.06
CA LYS A 134 -3.74 -12.17 20.26
C LYS A 134 -3.49 -10.68 20.53
N ASN A 135 -2.24 -10.23 20.41
CA ASN A 135 -1.88 -8.84 20.65
C ASN A 135 -2.60 -7.89 19.70
N ILE A 136 -2.77 -8.28 18.43
CA ILE A 136 -3.46 -7.45 17.44
C ILE A 136 -4.88 -7.18 17.93
N PHE A 137 -5.64 -8.21 18.31
CA PHE A 137 -7.00 -8.02 18.83
C PHE A 137 -7.06 -7.23 20.16
N GLU A 138 -6.05 -7.38 21.04
CA GLU A 138 -6.04 -6.69 22.35
C GLU A 138 -5.60 -5.23 22.27
N ARG A 139 -4.81 -4.84 21.25
CA ARG A 139 -4.10 -3.54 21.21
C ARG A 139 -4.32 -2.73 19.94
N ASN A 140 -5.10 -3.22 18.98
CA ASN A 140 -5.26 -2.63 17.64
C ASN A 140 -5.54 -1.13 17.61
N TYR A 141 -6.22 -0.60 18.63
CA TYR A 141 -6.77 0.76 18.60
C TYR A 141 -6.14 1.72 19.60
N ALA A 142 -5.09 1.31 20.32
CA ALA A 142 -4.42 2.19 21.27
C ALA A 142 -3.59 3.26 20.54
N GLY A 143 -4.10 4.49 20.40
CA GLY A 143 -3.34 5.61 19.84
C GLY A 143 -3.59 5.93 18.35
N GLY A 144 -4.72 5.47 17.79
CA GLY A 144 -5.07 5.73 16.39
C GLY A 144 -5.21 7.21 16.06
N SER A 145 -5.83 8.00 16.95
CA SER A 145 -6.07 9.44 16.77
C SER A 145 -4.79 10.25 16.53
N GLU A 146 -3.67 9.81 17.09
CA GLU A 146 -2.42 10.52 17.01
C GLU A 146 -1.62 10.16 15.76
N THR A 147 -1.81 8.95 15.21
CA THR A 147 -1.26 8.61 13.89
C THR A 147 -1.97 9.34 12.75
N ASP A 148 -3.30 9.53 12.88
CA ASP A 148 -4.09 10.34 11.94
C ASP A 148 -3.62 11.80 11.92
N PHE A 149 -3.27 12.35 13.09
CA PHE A 149 -2.66 13.67 13.18
C PHE A 149 -1.35 13.77 12.37
N CYS A 150 -0.53 12.71 12.37
CA CYS A 150 0.72 12.69 11.63
C CYS A 150 0.51 12.66 10.11
N LEU A 151 -0.46 11.87 9.66
CA LEU A 151 -0.91 11.87 8.26
C LEU A 151 -1.43 13.26 7.85
N GLN A 152 -2.21 13.90 8.73
CA GLN A 152 -2.73 15.25 8.53
C GLN A 152 -1.64 16.30 8.43
N ASN A 153 -0.63 16.20 9.28
CA ASN A 153 0.47 17.14 9.31
C ASN A 153 1.21 17.15 7.96
N ILE A 154 1.55 15.97 7.41
CA ILE A 154 2.18 15.84 6.10
C ILE A 154 1.26 16.35 4.99
N ALA A 155 -0.02 15.99 5.02
CA ALA A 155 -1.01 16.46 4.05
C ALA A 155 -1.08 17.99 4.00
N ASN A 156 -1.21 18.63 5.16
CA ASN A 156 -1.29 20.09 5.28
C ASN A 156 -0.03 20.80 4.75
N PHE A 157 1.16 20.26 5.01
CA PHE A 157 2.42 20.82 4.49
C PHE A 157 2.57 20.72 2.97
N THR A 158 1.82 19.82 2.34
CA THR A 158 2.00 19.43 0.94
C THR A 158 0.84 19.84 0.04
N ASN A 159 -0.21 20.44 0.61
CA ASN A 159 -1.35 21.01 -0.13
C ASN A 159 -1.02 22.36 -0.79
N ALA A 160 0.13 22.96 -0.52
CA ALA A 160 0.56 24.19 -1.17
C ALA A 160 1.07 23.94 -2.60
N VAL A 161 0.69 24.82 -3.55
CA VAL A 161 1.10 24.79 -4.97
C VAL A 161 2.62 24.96 -5.14
N VAL A 162 3.29 25.54 -4.14
CA VAL A 162 4.74 25.71 -4.11
C VAL A 162 5.32 24.69 -3.11
N PRO A 163 6.36 23.91 -3.48
CA PRO A 163 6.95 22.93 -2.58
C PRO A 163 7.60 23.61 -1.37
N THR A 164 6.87 23.71 -0.26
CA THR A 164 7.48 23.89 1.05
C THR A 164 8.26 22.63 1.38
N ARG A 165 9.47 22.77 1.94
CA ARG A 165 10.23 21.62 2.45
C ARG A 165 9.38 20.96 3.54
N CYS A 166 8.73 19.85 3.22
CA CYS A 166 8.00 19.06 4.20
C CYS A 166 8.95 18.09 4.90
N PHE A 167 8.62 17.75 6.14
CA PHE A 167 9.32 16.80 6.99
C PHE A 167 8.28 16.11 7.86
N ILE A 168 8.63 14.94 8.40
CA ILE A 168 7.81 14.30 9.44
C ILE A 168 8.08 15.05 10.75
N ASP A 169 7.03 15.60 11.38
CA ASP A 169 7.10 16.30 12.67
C ASP A 169 7.82 15.42 13.73
N GLU A 170 8.64 16.02 14.59
CA GLU A 170 9.40 15.29 15.62
C GLU A 170 8.47 14.47 16.53
N ARG A 171 7.26 14.97 16.82
CA ARG A 171 6.26 14.22 17.59
C ARG A 171 5.80 12.96 16.86
N CYS A 172 5.76 12.99 15.53
CA CYS A 172 5.42 11.84 14.71
C CYS A 172 6.58 10.84 14.61
N TRP A 173 7.83 11.30 14.67
CA TRP A 173 8.99 10.40 14.78
C TRP A 173 8.99 9.55 16.03
N LYS A 174 8.40 10.03 17.14
CA LYS A 174 8.31 9.26 18.39
C LYS A 174 7.57 7.94 18.23
N TYR A 175 6.62 7.83 17.29
CA TYR A 175 5.97 6.56 16.98
C TYR A 175 6.96 5.51 16.45
N PHE A 176 8.00 5.91 15.73
CA PHE A 176 8.99 5.00 15.15
C PHE A 176 10.12 4.64 16.13
N GLU A 177 10.33 5.45 17.16
CA GLU A 177 11.45 5.31 18.11
C GLU A 177 11.04 4.65 19.43
N TYR A 178 9.82 4.87 19.91
CA TYR A 178 9.42 4.50 21.27
C TYR A 178 8.27 3.48 21.35
N ASP A 179 7.64 3.15 20.22
CA ASP A 179 6.54 2.19 20.20
C ASP A 179 6.92 0.89 19.49
N GLU A 180 7.76 0.11 20.16
CA GLU A 180 8.11 -1.28 19.78
C GLU A 180 6.91 -2.25 19.91
N SER A 181 5.80 -1.78 20.47
CA SER A 181 4.64 -2.60 20.81
C SER A 181 3.49 -2.50 19.82
N SER A 182 3.66 -1.68 18.77
CA SER A 182 2.67 -1.51 17.70
C SER A 182 2.34 -2.83 17.04
N VAL A 183 1.05 -3.00 16.79
CA VAL A 183 0.45 -4.15 16.13
C VAL A 183 -0.73 -3.68 15.27
N GLY A 184 -1.06 -4.41 14.22
CA GLY A 184 -2.21 -4.11 13.35
C GLY A 184 -2.20 -2.67 12.82
N TYR A 185 -3.28 -1.93 13.07
CA TYR A 185 -3.54 -0.58 12.54
C TYR A 185 -2.37 0.40 12.76
N LEU A 186 -1.70 0.34 13.92
CA LEU A 186 -0.57 1.26 14.18
C LEU A 186 0.63 0.98 13.28
N LEU A 187 0.90 -0.29 12.95
CA LEU A 187 2.00 -0.64 12.05
C LEU A 187 1.70 -0.17 10.63
N THR A 188 0.46 -0.37 10.18
CA THR A 188 0.02 0.04 8.85
C THR A 188 0.07 1.56 8.71
N HIS A 189 -0.36 2.29 9.75
CA HIS A 189 -0.28 3.76 9.81
C HIS A 189 1.14 4.28 9.83
N LYS A 190 2.06 3.67 10.60
CA LYS A 190 3.48 4.04 10.57
C LYS A 190 4.07 3.89 9.17
N LEU A 191 3.75 2.77 8.50
CA LEU A 191 4.20 2.56 7.13
C LEU A 191 3.60 3.61 6.18
N LEU A 192 2.30 3.88 6.30
CA LEU A 192 1.60 4.89 5.49
C LEU A 192 2.20 6.29 5.67
N ILE A 193 2.56 6.68 6.90
CA ILE A 193 3.24 7.96 7.18
C ILE A 193 4.56 8.06 6.39
N LEU A 194 5.40 7.02 6.40
CA LEU A 194 6.65 7.02 5.65
C LEU A 194 6.40 7.07 4.14
N GLN A 195 5.45 6.28 3.65
CA GLN A 195 5.11 6.21 2.22
C GLN A 195 4.55 7.54 1.72
N LEU A 196 3.66 8.18 2.47
CA LEU A 196 3.12 9.50 2.14
C LEU A 196 4.21 10.56 2.16
N ALA A 197 5.06 10.59 3.19
CA ALA A 197 6.17 11.54 3.26
C ALA A 197 7.12 11.37 2.06
N LYS A 198 7.44 10.14 1.66
CA LYS A 198 8.24 9.85 0.46
C LYS A 198 7.54 10.28 -0.83
N ALA A 199 6.26 9.93 -1.00
CA ALA A 199 5.42 10.27 -2.15
C ALA A 199 5.32 11.79 -2.35
N ARG A 200 5.24 12.54 -1.25
CA ARG A 200 5.17 14.01 -1.24
C ARG A 200 6.54 14.69 -1.21
N LYS A 201 7.62 13.91 -1.36
CA LYS A 201 9.02 14.38 -1.44
C LYS A 201 9.47 15.15 -0.20
N CYS A 202 8.99 14.75 0.97
CA CYS A 202 9.48 15.28 2.23
C CYS A 202 10.93 14.87 2.48
N TYR A 203 11.63 15.68 3.27
CA TYR A 203 13.00 15.38 3.66
C TYR A 203 13.01 14.14 4.56
N LEU A 204 13.57 13.06 4.02
CA LEU A 204 13.81 11.80 4.70
C LEU A 204 15.21 11.34 4.33
N LYS A 205 16.00 10.95 5.33
CA LYS A 205 17.29 10.30 5.05
C LYS A 205 16.99 8.91 4.47
N GLU A 206 17.58 8.59 3.33
CA GLU A 206 17.24 7.40 2.54
C GLU A 206 17.54 6.09 3.28
N ASP A 207 18.63 6.08 4.05
CA ASP A 207 19.01 4.98 4.94
C ASP A 207 17.97 4.74 6.03
N ILE A 208 17.50 5.80 6.70
CA ILE A 208 16.46 5.71 7.73
C ILE A 208 15.14 5.24 7.12
N TYR A 209 14.73 5.84 6.00
CA TYR A 209 13.51 5.46 5.28
C TYR A 209 13.52 3.98 4.93
N LYS A 210 14.60 3.50 4.32
CA LYS A 210 14.74 2.10 3.93
C LYS A 210 14.71 1.18 5.15
N MET A 211 15.53 1.47 6.16
CA MET A 211 15.60 0.67 7.39
C MET A 211 14.23 0.55 8.08
N LYS A 212 13.52 1.68 8.25
CA LYS A 212 12.20 1.68 8.90
C LYS A 212 11.12 1.04 8.04
N THR A 213 11.20 1.17 6.72
CA THR A 213 10.29 0.45 5.81
C THR A 213 10.50 -1.05 5.92
N ASP A 214 11.75 -1.53 5.86
CA ASP A 214 12.10 -2.95 5.95
C ASP A 214 11.66 -3.53 7.32
N GLU A 215 11.86 -2.78 8.42
CA GLU A 215 11.41 -3.14 9.78
C GLU A 215 9.89 -3.29 9.86
N LEU A 216 9.13 -2.26 9.44
CA LEU A 216 7.67 -2.27 9.51
C LEU A 216 7.07 -3.36 8.61
N CYS A 217 7.57 -3.49 7.38
CA CYS A 217 7.15 -4.53 6.46
C CYS A 217 7.42 -5.95 6.99
N SER A 218 8.53 -6.15 7.69
CA SER A 218 8.85 -7.43 8.33
C SER A 218 7.87 -7.75 9.47
N LEU A 219 7.50 -6.74 10.28
CA LEU A 219 6.52 -6.90 11.36
C LEU A 219 5.13 -7.20 10.82
N ILE A 220 4.65 -6.39 9.88
CA ILE A 220 3.38 -6.57 9.17
C ILE A 220 3.29 -7.96 8.56
N TYR A 221 4.31 -8.37 7.80
CA TYR A 221 4.32 -9.69 7.16
C TYR A 221 4.32 -10.81 8.20
N THR A 222 5.00 -10.61 9.34
CA THR A 222 4.94 -11.54 10.46
C THR A 222 3.51 -11.65 11.01
N GLU A 223 2.77 -10.54 11.14
CA GLU A 223 1.38 -10.58 11.58
C GLU A 223 0.47 -11.32 10.60
N VAL A 224 0.62 -11.07 9.30
CA VAL A 224 -0.14 -11.75 8.22
C VAL A 224 0.12 -13.26 8.23
N VAL A 225 1.39 -13.70 8.28
CA VAL A 225 1.74 -15.13 8.31
C VAL A 225 1.19 -15.82 9.55
N ASN A 226 1.24 -15.17 10.71
CA ASN A 226 0.68 -15.72 11.94
C ASN A 226 -0.85 -15.80 11.87
N ALA A 227 -1.51 -14.75 11.35
CA ALA A 227 -2.95 -14.73 11.18
C ALA A 227 -3.43 -15.83 10.24
N ASP A 228 -2.75 -16.03 9.11
CA ASP A 228 -3.04 -17.12 8.16
C ASP A 228 -2.85 -18.50 8.80
N TYR A 229 -1.72 -18.72 9.47
CA TYR A 229 -1.42 -19.99 10.14
C TYR A 229 -2.48 -20.40 11.17
N TYR A 230 -3.03 -19.45 11.92
CA TYR A 230 -4.06 -19.71 12.92
C TYR A 230 -5.50 -19.54 12.41
N GLY A 231 -5.70 -19.24 11.12
CA GLY A 231 -7.03 -19.10 10.52
C GLY A 231 -7.80 -17.83 10.92
N TYR A 232 -7.09 -16.75 11.26
CA TYR A 232 -7.65 -15.45 11.63
C TYR A 232 -7.52 -14.37 10.54
N LEU A 233 -6.90 -14.68 9.40
CA LEU A 233 -6.64 -13.70 8.35
C LEU A 233 -7.93 -12.99 7.88
N ASP A 234 -9.02 -13.74 7.69
CA ASP A 234 -10.35 -13.24 7.31
C ASP A 234 -10.87 -12.15 8.26
N ASN A 235 -10.56 -12.25 9.56
CA ASN A 235 -10.99 -11.29 10.58
C ASN A 235 -10.10 -10.04 10.64
N MET A 236 -9.02 -10.01 9.88
CA MET A 236 -7.99 -8.97 9.94
C MET A 236 -7.78 -8.27 8.59
N PHE A 237 -8.49 -8.67 7.53
CA PHE A 237 -8.32 -8.10 6.19
C PHE A 237 -8.49 -6.59 6.13
N ASP A 238 -9.42 -6.02 6.91
CA ASP A 238 -9.62 -4.57 6.96
C ASP A 238 -8.36 -3.81 7.42
N LEU A 239 -7.46 -4.47 8.16
CA LEU A 239 -6.23 -3.86 8.67
C LEU A 239 -5.09 -3.84 7.64
N TYR A 240 -5.07 -4.79 6.69
CA TYR A 240 -3.93 -5.02 5.80
C TYR A 240 -4.13 -4.54 4.36
N LEU A 241 -5.33 -4.06 4.01
CA LEU A 241 -5.67 -3.65 2.64
C LEU A 241 -4.90 -2.40 2.14
N GLU A 242 -4.12 -1.74 3.00
CA GLU A 242 -3.39 -0.51 2.69
C GLU A 242 -1.89 -0.72 2.38
N GLU A 243 -1.43 -1.97 2.37
CA GLU A 243 0.00 -2.26 2.43
C GLU A 243 0.58 -2.64 1.06
N ASN A 244 1.57 -1.86 0.61
CA ASN A 244 2.51 -2.29 -0.42
C ASN A 244 3.94 -2.12 0.11
N CYS A 245 4.45 -3.21 0.66
CA CYS A 245 5.86 -3.54 0.75
C CYS A 245 6.29 -4.18 -0.57
#